data_AF-A0A8T6A8J4-F1
#
_entry.id   AF-A0A8T6A8J4-F1
#
_cell.length_a   1.000
_cell.length_b   1.000
_cell.length_c   1.000
_cell.angle_alpha   90.00
_cell.angle_beta   90.00
_cell.angle_gamma   90.00
#
_symmetry.space_group_name_H-M   'P 1'
#
loop_
_entity.id
_entity.type
_entity.pdbx_description
1 polymer ?
#
loop_
_entity_poly.entity_id
_entity_poly.type
_entity_poly.pdbx_seq_one_letter_code
_entity_poly.pdbx_strand_id
1 'polypeptide(L)'
;MTQGLPVSNVVNVDVIISPKAATGRNFGALLILGSSTVIPVTERTRLYASIEDIGEDFGVDSPEYKAAQVFFSQSPKPTQVYVGRWAKTLSSSESGDTETIVQAVNACLQYTNWYGLVVADDVVAGGDVLDADDVIEVAKLIEASSLSRIFG
;
A
#
# COMPACT_ATOMS: atom_id res chain seq x y z
N MET A 1 52.08 -23.94 -33.48
CA MET A 1 52.33 -23.46 -32.11
C MET A 1 51.22 -22.48 -31.72
N THR A 2 50.15 -22.98 -31.10
CA THR A 2 49.29 -22.16 -30.23
C THR A 2 48.64 -23.10 -29.22
N GLN A 3 48.95 -22.86 -27.96
CA GLN A 3 48.62 -23.69 -26.81
C GLN A 3 47.12 -23.53 -26.50
N GLY A 4 46.30 -24.53 -26.82
CA GLY A 4 44.90 -24.57 -26.38
C GLY A 4 44.87 -24.77 -24.86
N LEU A 5 44.46 -23.76 -24.11
CA LEU A 5 44.31 -23.84 -22.66
C LEU A 5 43.31 -24.97 -22.30
N PRO A 6 43.57 -25.77 -21.25
CA PRO A 6 42.70 -26.89 -20.89
C PRO A 6 41.31 -26.40 -20.47
N VAL A 7 40.27 -27.00 -21.05
CA VAL A 7 38.83 -26.73 -20.84
C VAL A 7 38.32 -27.16 -19.44
N SER A 8 39.19 -27.20 -18.44
CA SER A 8 38.88 -27.74 -17.10
C SER A 8 38.39 -26.70 -16.08
N ASN A 9 38.19 -25.44 -16.47
CA ASN A 9 37.49 -24.48 -15.62
C ASN A 9 35.99 -24.44 -15.96
N VAL A 10 35.35 -25.62 -15.95
CA VAL A 10 33.89 -25.72 -15.91
C VAL A 10 33.46 -25.27 -14.51
N VAL A 11 33.08 -24.00 -14.38
CA VAL A 11 32.32 -23.54 -13.22
C VAL A 11 30.92 -24.14 -13.37
N ASN A 12 30.61 -25.12 -12.53
CA ASN A 12 29.25 -25.63 -12.38
C ASN A 12 28.44 -24.59 -11.60
N VAL A 13 27.71 -23.73 -12.31
CA VAL A 13 26.75 -22.81 -11.69
C VAL A 13 25.42 -23.55 -11.57
N ASP A 14 25.19 -24.21 -10.44
CA ASP A 14 23.85 -24.63 -10.05
C ASP A 14 23.06 -23.39 -9.62
N VAL A 15 22.38 -22.78 -10.60
CA VAL A 15 21.36 -21.77 -10.31
C VAL A 15 20.13 -22.50 -9.80
N ILE A 16 20.08 -22.72 -8.49
CA ILE A 16 18.85 -23.15 -7.82
C ILE A 16 17.91 -21.93 -7.83
N ILE A 17 17.16 -21.75 -8.93
CA ILE A 17 15.93 -20.96 -8.89
C ILE A 17 14.99 -21.76 -7.99
N SER A 18 15.08 -21.51 -6.68
CA SER A 18 13.96 -21.81 -5.79
C SER A 18 12.77 -21.08 -6.40
N PRO A 19 11.64 -21.74 -6.73
CA PRO A 19 10.46 -21.03 -7.16
C PRO A 19 10.06 -20.13 -5.99
N LYS A 20 10.39 -18.82 -6.08
CA LYS A 20 9.77 -17.83 -5.23
C LYS A 20 8.29 -17.96 -5.55
N ALA A 21 7.54 -18.55 -4.62
CA ALA A 21 6.12 -18.83 -4.81
C ALA A 21 5.48 -17.61 -5.46
N ALA A 22 4.73 -17.81 -6.55
CA ALA A 22 3.94 -16.74 -7.13
C ALA A 22 3.15 -16.15 -5.96
N THR A 23 3.41 -14.88 -5.61
CA THR A 23 2.72 -14.25 -4.50
C THR A 23 1.25 -14.36 -4.82
N GLY A 24 0.55 -15.26 -4.12
CA GLY A 24 -0.86 -15.49 -4.34
C GLY A 24 -1.55 -14.14 -4.20
N ARG A 25 -2.36 -13.77 -5.20
CA ARG A 25 -3.06 -12.50 -5.18
C ARG A 25 -3.89 -12.45 -3.90
N ASN A 26 -3.59 -11.52 -3.00
CA ASN A 26 -4.28 -11.44 -1.72
C ASN A 26 -5.58 -10.66 -1.90
N PHE A 27 -6.63 -11.36 -2.33
CA PHE A 27 -7.97 -10.81 -2.52
C PHE A 27 -8.63 -10.32 -1.22
N GLY A 28 -8.09 -10.72 -0.06
CA GLY A 28 -8.58 -10.30 1.26
C GLY A 28 -7.83 -9.12 1.86
N ALA A 29 -6.79 -8.60 1.19
CA ALA A 29 -6.00 -7.48 1.69
C ALA A 29 -6.58 -6.15 1.20
N LEU A 30 -7.11 -5.38 2.13
CA LEU A 30 -7.56 -4.01 1.89
C LEU A 30 -6.42 -3.03 2.21
N LEU A 31 -6.30 -1.97 1.43
CA LEU A 31 -5.41 -0.83 1.64
C LEU A 31 -6.23 0.36 2.12
N ILE A 32 -6.02 0.79 3.35
CA ILE A 32 -6.58 2.00 3.94
C ILE A 32 -5.56 3.12 3.73
N LEU A 33 -5.90 4.11 2.91
CA LEU A 33 -5.02 5.23 2.60
C LEU A 33 -5.35 6.41 3.52
N GLY A 34 -4.44 6.76 4.42
CA GLY A 34 -4.65 7.76 5.47
C GLY A 34 -3.71 8.96 5.35
N SER A 35 -4.14 10.13 5.84
CA SER A 35 -3.37 11.38 5.80
C SER A 35 -2.41 11.56 6.98
N SER A 36 -2.44 10.66 7.97
CA SER A 36 -1.57 10.70 9.15
C SER A 36 -0.08 10.60 8.81
N THR A 37 0.76 11.29 9.59
CA THR A 37 2.22 11.34 9.42
C THR A 37 2.97 10.22 10.14
N VAL A 38 2.26 9.23 10.71
CA VAL A 38 2.86 8.10 11.44
C VAL A 38 3.68 7.21 10.53
N ILE A 39 3.20 6.94 9.32
CA ILE A 39 3.96 6.21 8.29
C ILE A 39 4.75 7.22 7.47
N PRO A 40 6.08 7.10 7.38
CA PRO A 40 6.87 7.99 6.56
C PRO A 40 6.62 7.75 5.07
N VAL A 41 6.74 8.81 4.26
CA VAL A 41 6.63 8.73 2.78
C VAL A 41 7.63 7.78 2.12
N THR A 42 8.68 7.37 2.82
CA THR A 42 9.65 6.37 2.36
C THR A 42 9.15 4.93 2.48
N GLU A 43 8.34 4.65 3.50
CA GLU A 43 7.76 3.32 3.73
C GLU A 43 6.50 3.12 2.88
N ARG A 44 5.72 4.19 2.68
CA ARG A 44 4.46 4.27 1.91
C ARG A 44 3.32 3.39 2.34
N THR A 45 3.56 2.13 2.67
CA THR A 45 2.53 1.18 3.07
C THR A 45 3.08 0.27 4.17
N ARG A 46 2.34 0.12 5.26
CA ARG A 46 2.66 -0.84 6.32
C ARG A 46 1.54 -1.88 6.44
N LEU A 47 1.92 -3.13 6.67
CA LEU A 47 0.99 -4.22 6.92
C LEU A 47 0.72 -4.32 8.42
N TYR A 48 -0.56 -4.41 8.78
CA TYR A 48 -1.02 -4.67 10.14
C TYR A 48 -1.85 -5.96 10.17
N ALA A 49 -1.70 -6.73 11.24
CA ALA A 49 -2.43 -7.99 11.45
C ALA A 49 -3.56 -7.84 12.48
N SER A 50 -3.54 -6.77 13.27
CA SER A 50 -4.50 -6.50 14.33
C SER A 50 -4.90 -5.03 14.34
N ILE A 51 -6.04 -4.74 14.95
CA ILE A 51 -6.48 -3.36 15.15
C ILE A 51 -5.75 -2.72 16.33
N GLU A 52 -5.31 -3.52 17.29
CA GLU A 52 -4.55 -3.11 18.45
C GLU A 52 -3.22 -2.47 18.03
N ASP A 53 -2.47 -3.09 17.10
CA ASP A 53 -1.22 -2.53 16.56
C ASP A 53 -1.44 -1.17 15.87
N ILE A 54 -2.57 -1.01 15.17
CA ILE A 54 -2.95 0.26 14.52
C ILE A 54 -3.30 1.31 15.58
N GLY A 55 -3.96 0.90 16.66
CA GLY A 55 -4.31 1.78 17.77
C GLY A 55 -3.08 2.27 18.54
N GLU A 56 -2.04 1.45 18.65
CA GLU A 56 -0.76 1.84 19.25
C GLU A 56 0.01 2.83 18.38
N ASP A 57 0.06 2.62 17.07
CA ASP A 57 0.82 3.47 16.14
C ASP A 57 0.08 4.79 15.81
N PHE A 58 -1.23 4.76 15.56
CA PHE A 58 -2.01 5.91 15.10
C PHE A 58 -2.92 6.54 16.16
N GLY A 59 -3.24 5.80 17.23
CA GLY A 59 -4.26 6.20 18.20
C GLY A 59 -5.69 5.87 17.74
N VAL A 60 -6.59 5.69 18.71
CA VAL A 60 -7.98 5.24 18.50
C VAL A 60 -8.89 6.30 17.85
N ASP A 61 -8.49 7.57 17.91
CA ASP A 61 -9.26 8.69 17.33
C ASP A 61 -8.96 8.92 15.84
N SER A 62 -7.89 8.30 15.34
CA SER A 62 -7.43 8.45 13.95
C SER A 62 -8.46 7.92 12.94
N PRO A 63 -8.58 8.56 11.77
CA PRO A 63 -9.46 8.07 10.71
C PRO A 63 -9.02 6.67 10.21
N GLU A 64 -7.71 6.38 10.22
CA GLU A 64 -7.17 5.07 9.87
C GLU A 64 -7.65 3.96 10.81
N TYR A 65 -7.67 4.22 12.12
CA TYR A 65 -8.18 3.27 13.11
C TYR A 65 -9.68 3.01 12.95
N LYS A 66 -10.47 4.06 12.70
CA LYS A 66 -11.92 3.92 12.47
C LYS A 66 -12.23 3.10 11.22
N ALA A 67 -11.50 3.32 10.13
CA ALA A 67 -11.63 2.52 8.92
C ALA A 67 -11.20 1.06 9.16
N ALA A 68 -10.09 0.84 9.88
CA ALA A 68 -9.63 -0.49 10.25
C ALA A 68 -10.64 -1.22 11.15
N GLN A 69 -11.32 -0.52 12.05
CA GLN A 69 -12.38 -1.08 12.89
C GLN A 69 -13.53 -1.65 12.08
N VAL A 70 -14.00 -0.91 11.08
CA VAL A 70 -15.06 -1.38 10.18
C VAL A 70 -14.59 -2.60 9.40
N PHE A 71 -13.35 -2.59 8.91
CA PHE A 71 -12.78 -3.70 8.16
C PHE A 71 -12.64 -4.98 9.00
N PHE A 72 -12.04 -4.90 10.19
CA PHE A 72 -11.87 -6.05 11.09
C PHE A 72 -13.18 -6.56 11.73
N SER A 73 -14.28 -5.79 11.61
CA SER A 73 -15.62 -6.20 12.06
C SER A 73 -16.39 -7.02 11.02
N GLN A 74 -15.84 -7.23 9.82
CA GLN A 74 -16.47 -8.05 8.79
C GLN A 74 -16.45 -9.54 9.16
N SER A 75 -17.39 -10.30 8.61
CA SER A 75 -17.46 -11.76 8.77
C SER A 75 -17.43 -12.43 7.40
N PRO A 76 -16.41 -13.27 7.08
CA PRO A 76 -15.31 -13.72 7.94
C PRO A 76 -14.31 -12.61 8.32
N LYS A 77 -13.75 -12.69 9.54
CA LYS A 77 -12.81 -11.68 10.04
C LYS A 77 -11.54 -11.64 9.19
N PRO A 78 -11.17 -10.48 8.63
CA PRO A 78 -9.89 -10.32 7.94
C PRO A 78 -8.71 -10.54 8.89
N THR A 79 -7.62 -11.08 8.37
CA THR A 79 -6.40 -11.36 9.14
C THR A 79 -5.30 -10.31 8.94
N GLN A 80 -5.42 -9.47 7.91
CA GLN A 80 -4.40 -8.52 7.48
C GLN A 80 -5.04 -7.31 6.80
N VAL A 81 -4.52 -6.12 7.07
CA VAL A 81 -4.86 -4.87 6.40
C VAL A 81 -3.59 -4.08 6.10
N TYR A 82 -3.52 -3.46 4.94
CA TYR A 82 -2.47 -2.50 4.63
C TYR A 82 -2.95 -1.10 4.98
N VAL A 83 -2.10 -0.30 5.63
CA VAL A 83 -2.32 1.13 5.81
C VAL A 83 -1.29 1.87 4.97
N GLY A 84 -1.78 2.71 4.07
CA GLY A 84 -1.01 3.51 3.13
C GLY A 84 -0.91 4.97 3.58
N ARG A 85 0.21 5.59 3.24
CA ARG A 85 0.50 7.00 3.52
C ARG A 85 0.09 7.88 2.35
N TRP A 86 -0.90 8.74 2.60
CA TRP A 86 -1.23 9.88 1.76
C TRP A 86 -0.55 11.14 2.28
N ALA A 87 0.43 11.66 1.55
CA ALA A 87 1.17 12.88 1.89
C ALA A 87 0.36 14.17 1.69
N LYS A 88 -0.86 14.27 2.26
CA LYS A 88 -1.68 15.48 2.24
C LYS A 88 -1.01 16.62 3.02
N THR A 89 -0.42 16.28 4.16
CA THR A 89 0.47 17.14 4.93
C THR A 89 1.78 16.39 5.20
N LEU A 90 2.90 17.10 5.24
CA LEU A 90 4.21 16.54 5.54
C LEU A 90 4.58 16.87 6.98
N SER A 91 5.13 15.89 7.70
CA SER A 91 5.77 16.20 8.97
C SER A 91 7.04 17.01 8.74
N SER A 92 7.45 17.81 9.72
CA SER A 92 8.63 18.69 9.61
C SER A 92 9.95 17.96 9.33
N SER A 93 9.95 16.63 9.44
CA SER A 93 11.10 15.75 9.21
C SER A 93 11.05 15.04 7.85
N GLU A 94 9.99 15.21 7.07
CA GLU A 94 9.84 14.62 5.74
C GLU A 94 10.27 15.61 4.66
N SER A 95 11.07 15.13 3.70
CA SER A 95 11.43 15.89 2.51
C SER A 95 10.58 15.40 1.34
N GLY A 96 9.74 16.26 0.79
CA GLY A 96 8.86 15.95 -0.33
C GLY A 96 7.90 17.10 -0.64
N ASP A 97 7.06 16.92 -1.64
CA ASP A 97 5.91 17.79 -1.91
C ASP A 97 4.64 17.13 -1.37
N THR A 98 3.64 17.94 -1.01
CA THR A 98 2.29 17.43 -0.72
C THR A 98 1.69 16.83 -1.98
N GLU A 99 1.01 15.69 -1.84
CA GLU A 99 0.47 14.95 -2.98
C GLU A 99 -1.06 14.98 -3.00
N THR A 100 -1.61 15.09 -4.21
CA THR A 100 -3.04 14.86 -4.47
C THR A 100 -3.40 13.39 -4.27
N ILE A 101 -4.68 13.10 -4.06
CA ILE A 101 -5.17 11.73 -3.86
C ILE A 101 -4.80 10.83 -5.05
N VAL A 102 -4.87 11.35 -6.29
CA VAL A 102 -4.51 10.62 -7.51
C VAL A 102 -3.04 10.25 -7.55
N GLN A 103 -2.15 11.12 -7.06
CA GLN A 103 -0.71 10.84 -6.95
C GLN A 103 -0.43 9.78 -5.89
N ALA A 104 -1.08 9.88 -4.73
CA ALA A 104 -0.94 8.89 -3.66
C ALA A 104 -1.43 7.50 -4.09
N VAL A 105 -2.57 7.43 -4.80
CA VAL A 105 -3.09 6.18 -5.36
C VAL A 105 -2.13 5.63 -6.41
N ASN A 106 -1.61 6.44 -7.33
CA ASN A 106 -0.60 6.01 -8.30
C ASN A 106 0.67 5.44 -7.64
N ALA A 107 1.14 6.04 -6.55
CA ALA A 107 2.26 5.50 -5.78
C ALA A 107 1.89 4.14 -5.16
N CYS A 108 0.67 4.02 -4.62
CA CYS A 108 0.18 2.77 -4.05
C CYS A 108 -0.04 1.67 -5.11
N LEU A 109 -0.30 2.02 -6.38
CA LEU A 109 -0.47 1.05 -7.46
C LEU A 109 0.77 0.18 -7.71
N GLN A 110 1.97 0.68 -7.37
CA GLN A 110 3.22 -0.07 -7.47
C GLN A 110 3.28 -1.27 -6.51
N TYR A 111 2.52 -1.21 -5.41
CA TYR A 111 2.36 -2.32 -4.49
C TYR A 111 1.22 -3.23 -4.98
N THR A 112 1.53 -4.50 -5.24
CA THR A 112 0.60 -5.46 -5.87
C THR A 112 -0.05 -6.42 -4.88
N ASN A 113 0.24 -6.28 -3.58
CA ASN A 113 -0.19 -7.21 -2.53
C ASN A 113 -1.57 -6.87 -1.94
N TRP A 114 -2.22 -5.80 -2.41
CA TRP A 114 -3.55 -5.37 -1.96
C TRP A 114 -4.57 -5.44 -3.11
N TYR A 115 -5.85 -5.59 -2.73
CA TYR A 115 -6.97 -5.78 -3.65
C TYR A 115 -8.01 -4.65 -3.57
N GLY A 116 -8.38 -4.22 -2.35
CA GLY A 116 -9.30 -3.10 -2.15
C GLY A 116 -8.56 -1.83 -1.73
N LEU A 117 -9.00 -0.67 -2.20
CA LEU A 117 -8.54 0.63 -1.73
C LEU A 117 -9.71 1.38 -1.07
N VAL A 118 -9.48 1.86 0.14
CA VAL A 118 -10.37 2.75 0.89
C VAL A 118 -9.56 3.96 1.30
N VAL A 119 -10.12 5.16 1.17
CA VAL A 119 -9.45 6.38 1.62
C VAL A 119 -10.05 6.81 2.96
N ALA A 120 -9.20 6.93 3.97
CA ALA A 120 -9.54 7.42 5.29
C ALA A 120 -9.03 8.87 5.42
N ASP A 121 -9.88 9.83 5.06
CA ASP A 121 -9.58 11.26 5.24
C ASP A 121 -10.29 11.80 6.49
N ASP A 122 -9.60 12.66 7.24
CA ASP A 122 -10.24 13.41 8.31
C ASP A 122 -10.95 14.60 7.67
N VAL A 123 -12.26 14.71 7.89
CA VAL A 123 -13.01 15.90 7.48
C VAL A 123 -12.66 17.02 8.45
N VAL A 124 -11.50 17.64 8.23
CA VAL A 124 -11.13 18.85 8.95
C VAL A 124 -12.11 19.93 8.48
N ALA A 125 -12.97 20.39 9.39
CA ALA A 125 -14.00 21.38 9.11
C ALA A 125 -13.37 22.61 8.41
N GLY A 126 -13.58 22.75 7.08
CA GLY A 126 -13.08 23.93 6.37
C GLY A 126 -12.76 23.83 4.88
N GLY A 127 -12.83 22.67 4.21
CA GLY A 127 -12.89 22.63 2.74
C GLY A 127 -11.79 21.88 1.98
N ASP A 128 -10.98 21.06 2.66
CA ASP A 128 -10.11 20.07 2.00
C ASP A 128 -10.63 18.67 2.30
N VAL A 129 -11.83 18.39 1.77
CA VAL A 129 -12.54 17.12 1.90
C VAL A 129 -12.54 16.50 0.52
N LEU A 130 -12.21 15.21 0.42
CA LEU A 130 -12.39 14.45 -0.82
C LEU A 130 -13.76 14.75 -1.42
N ASP A 131 -13.76 15.43 -2.56
CA ASP A 131 -15.00 15.75 -3.24
C ASP A 131 -15.44 14.61 -4.16
N ALA A 132 -16.60 14.75 -4.78
CA ALA A 132 -17.10 13.72 -5.69
C ALA A 132 -16.20 13.55 -6.93
N ASP A 133 -15.51 14.61 -7.36
CA ASP A 133 -14.64 14.58 -8.53
C ASP A 133 -13.35 13.81 -8.21
N ASP A 134 -12.74 14.01 -7.03
CA ASP A 134 -11.61 13.23 -6.51
C ASP A 134 -11.92 11.73 -6.46
N VAL A 135 -13.09 11.38 -5.90
CA VAL A 135 -13.55 9.99 -5.78
C VAL A 135 -13.74 9.37 -7.17
N ILE A 136 -14.29 10.12 -8.13
CA ILE A 136 -14.45 9.68 -9.51
C ILE A 136 -13.09 9.50 -10.21
N GLU A 137 -12.12 10.38 -9.98
CA GLU A 137 -10.78 10.27 -10.55
C GLU A 137 -10.03 9.05 -10.01
N VAL A 138 -10.11 8.79 -8.70
CA VAL A 138 -9.56 7.59 -8.08
C VAL A 138 -10.23 6.33 -8.64
N ALA A 139 -11.56 6.32 -8.76
CA ALA A 139 -12.28 5.18 -9.32
C ALA A 139 -11.85 4.90 -10.77
N LYS A 140 -11.74 5.94 -11.62
CA LYS A 140 -11.25 5.80 -13.01
C LYS A 140 -9.84 5.20 -13.05
N LEU A 141 -8.96 5.63 -12.16
CA LEU A 141 -7.58 5.14 -12.10
C LEU A 141 -7.51 3.66 -11.68
N ILE A 142 -8.34 3.26 -10.72
CA ILE A 142 -8.43 1.88 -10.25
C ILE A 142 -9.00 0.96 -11.33
N GLU A 143 -10.08 1.39 -12.03
CA GLU A 143 -10.68 0.66 -13.15
C GLU A 143 -9.73 0.55 -14.36
N ALA A 144 -8.88 1.56 -14.58
CA ALA A 144 -7.87 1.53 -15.63
C ALA A 144 -6.63 0.67 -15.27
N SER A 145 -6.53 0.17 -14.04
CA SER A 145 -5.41 -0.66 -13.61
C SER A 145 -5.42 -2.02 -14.30
N SER A 146 -4.24 -2.50 -14.71
CA SER A 146 -4.09 -3.83 -15.33
C SER A 146 -4.39 -4.99 -14.37
N LEU A 147 -4.39 -4.73 -13.06
CA LEU A 147 -4.76 -5.69 -12.02
C LEU A 147 -6.18 -5.38 -11.51
N SER A 148 -7.02 -6.39 -11.43
CA SER A 148 -8.37 -6.26 -10.85
C SER A 148 -8.29 -5.80 -9.40
N ARG A 149 -8.83 -4.62 -9.13
CA ARG A 149 -8.86 -3.94 -7.83
C ARG A 149 -10.26 -3.39 -7.60
N ILE A 150 -10.65 -3.20 -6.33
CA ILE A 150 -11.93 -2.57 -5.97
C ILE A 150 -11.67 -1.27 -5.21
N PHE A 151 -12.52 -0.29 -5.41
CA PHE A 151 -12.52 0.97 -4.66
C PHE A 151 -13.85 1.09 -3.92
N GLY A 152 -13.82 1.49 -2.65
CA GLY A 152 -14.99 1.51 -1.76
C GLY A 152 -14.93 2.61 -0.71
#